data_AF-A0A2S7ZS80-F1
#
_entry.id   AF-A0A2S7ZS80-F1
#
_cell.length_a   1.000
_cell.length_b   1.000
_cell.length_c   1.000
_cell.angle_alpha   90.00
_cell.angle_beta   90.00
_cell.angle_gamma   90.00
#
_symmetry.space_group_name_H-M   'P 1'
#
loop_
_entity.id
_entity.type
_entity.pdbx_description
1 polymer ?
#
loop_
_entity_poly.entity_id
_entity_poly.type
_entity_poly.pdbx_seq_one_letter_code
_entity_poly.pdbx_strand_id
1 'polypeptide(L)'
;MNPLKIIKYGKYFSESRFLAFVTRYGKKLAFVQRAVVLFLCLRDQDTPKYVKAILAGALGYLILPIDVIPDTIAGLGWVDDVAILGIAFKVANRYIKTTHEEQAKKLFPFGR
;
A
#
# COMPACT_ATOMS: atom_id res chain seq x y z
N MET A 1 31.49 1.14 -21.77
CA MET A 1 30.59 2.10 -21.08
C MET A 1 31.35 3.41 -20.90
N ASN A 2 30.84 4.55 -21.39
CA ASN A 2 31.62 5.79 -21.48
C ASN A 2 31.70 6.49 -20.08
N PRO A 3 32.90 6.67 -19.48
CA PRO A 3 33.07 7.21 -18.13
C PRO A 3 32.53 8.64 -17.97
N LEU A 4 32.45 9.42 -19.06
CA LEU A 4 31.88 10.76 -19.06
C LEU A 4 30.37 10.78 -18.73
N LYS A 5 29.63 9.70 -19.03
CA LYS A 5 28.22 9.59 -18.61
C LYS A 5 28.09 9.47 -17.09
N ILE A 6 28.97 8.71 -16.44
CA ILE A 6 28.93 8.45 -14.99
C ILE A 6 29.12 9.74 -14.19
N ILE A 7 30.08 10.58 -14.60
CA ILE A 7 30.35 11.89 -13.98
C ILE A 7 29.15 12.83 -14.14
N LYS A 8 28.43 12.74 -15.25
CA LYS A 8 27.22 13.54 -15.50
C LYS A 8 26.09 13.18 -14.53
N TYR A 9 25.91 11.90 -14.17
CA TYR A 9 24.90 11.46 -13.19
C TYR A 9 25.28 11.79 -11.73
N GLY A 10 26.56 11.72 -11.38
CA GLY A 10 27.05 12.09 -10.04
C GLY A 10 26.70 13.52 -9.63
N LYS A 11 26.58 14.44 -10.60
CA LYS A 11 26.21 15.85 -10.36
C LYS A 11 24.72 16.06 -10.03
N TYR A 12 23.86 15.08 -10.30
CA TYR A 12 22.42 15.13 -9.99
C TYR A 12 22.04 14.26 -8.79
N PHE A 13 22.95 13.40 -8.32
CA PHE A 13 22.74 12.62 -7.11
C PHE A 13 22.86 13.55 -5.90
N SER A 14 21.75 13.68 -5.18
CA SER A 14 21.66 14.41 -3.93
C SER A 14 21.10 13.44 -2.91
N GLU A 15 21.82 13.24 -1.81
CA GLU A 15 21.41 12.36 -0.73
C GLU A 15 20.00 12.72 -0.22
N SER A 16 19.72 14.02 -0.06
CA SER A 16 18.40 14.50 0.35
C SER A 16 17.29 14.21 -0.66
N ARG A 17 17.56 14.30 -1.97
CA ARG A 17 16.59 13.90 -3.01
C ARG A 17 16.35 12.39 -3.03
N PHE A 18 17.41 11.60 -2.83
CA PHE A 18 17.30 10.15 -2.75
C PHE A 18 16.51 9.72 -1.50
N LEU A 19 16.78 10.32 -0.34
CA LEU A 19 16.01 10.09 0.88
C LEU A 19 14.54 10.49 0.69
N ALA A 20 14.26 11.66 0.11
CA ALA A 20 12.90 12.09 -0.19
C ALA A 20 12.17 11.11 -1.13
N PHE A 21 12.88 10.58 -2.13
CA PHE A 21 12.36 9.53 -3.01
C PHE A 21 12.05 8.26 -2.22
N VAL A 22 12.99 7.74 -1.43
CA VAL A 22 12.79 6.52 -0.63
C VAL A 22 11.63 6.69 0.35
N THR A 23 11.53 7.83 1.05
CA THR A 23 10.41 8.11 1.96
C THR A 23 9.07 8.18 1.22
N ARG A 24 9.04 8.80 0.04
CA ARG A 24 7.82 8.93 -0.79
C ARG A 24 7.31 7.56 -1.26
N TYR A 25 8.21 6.69 -1.71
CA TYR A 25 7.84 5.35 -2.16
C TYR A 25 7.63 4.37 -0.99
N GLY A 26 8.35 4.53 0.12
CA GLY A 26 8.20 3.72 1.33
C GLY A 26 6.77 3.76 1.89
N LYS A 27 6.13 4.93 1.86
CA LYS A 27 4.71 5.07 2.26
C LYS A 27 3.76 4.26 1.37
N LYS A 28 4.01 4.23 0.05
CA LYS A 28 3.23 3.41 -0.88
C LYS A 28 3.44 1.92 -0.65
N LEU A 29 4.68 1.51 -0.39
CA LEU A 29 5.00 0.11 -0.09
C LEU A 29 4.33 -0.35 1.20
N ALA A 30 4.38 0.45 2.27
CA ALA A 30 3.68 0.17 3.52
C ALA A 30 2.16 0.08 3.33
N PHE A 31 1.58 0.92 2.48
CA PHE A 31 0.16 0.85 2.11
C PHE A 31 -0.19 -0.47 1.41
N VAL A 32 0.61 -0.89 0.43
CA VAL A 32 0.40 -2.17 -0.28
C VAL A 32 0.52 -3.35 0.69
N GLN A 33 1.53 -3.35 1.56
CA GLN A 33 1.70 -4.39 2.58
C GLN A 33 0.47 -4.49 3.50
N ARG A 34 -0.06 -3.35 3.92
CA ARG A 34 -1.31 -3.27 4.70
C ARG A 34 -2.51 -3.84 3.95
N ALA A 35 -2.66 -3.53 2.66
CA ALA A 35 -3.72 -4.12 1.83
C ALA A 35 -3.60 -5.65 1.75
N VAL A 36 -2.37 -6.18 1.66
CA VAL A 36 -2.12 -7.63 1.70
C VAL A 36 -2.53 -8.25 3.04
N VAL A 37 -2.25 -7.59 4.17
CA VAL A 37 -2.71 -8.08 5.49
C VAL A 37 -4.24 -8.19 5.54
N LEU A 38 -4.95 -7.18 5.05
CA LEU A 38 -6.41 -7.21 4.97
C LEU A 38 -6.92 -8.32 4.05
N PHE A 39 -6.25 -8.55 2.92
CA PHE A 39 -6.59 -9.64 2.01
C PHE A 39 -6.42 -11.02 2.68
N LEU A 40 -5.35 -11.21 3.45
CA LEU A 40 -5.15 -12.44 4.21
C LEU A 40 -6.21 -12.60 5.30
N CYS A 41 -6.54 -11.53 6.01
CA CYS A 41 -7.62 -11.52 7.00
C CYS A 41 -8.99 -11.83 6.38
N LEU A 42 -9.28 -11.33 5.18
CA LEU A 42 -10.48 -11.65 4.41
C LEU A 42 -10.60 -13.15 4.10
N ARG A 43 -9.47 -13.81 3.82
CA ARG A 43 -9.40 -15.25 3.50
C ARG A 43 -9.45 -16.17 4.70
N ASP A 44 -9.18 -15.66 5.90
CA ASP A 44 -9.21 -16.44 7.13
C ASP A 44 -10.63 -16.93 7.44
N GLN A 45 -10.79 -18.20 7.76
CA GLN A 45 -12.09 -18.81 8.07
C GLN A 45 -12.70 -18.22 9.34
N ASP A 46 -11.86 -17.83 10.31
CA ASP A 46 -12.29 -17.30 11.61
C ASP A 46 -12.76 -15.84 11.54
N THR A 47 -12.52 -15.16 10.42
CA THR A 47 -12.99 -13.78 10.22
C THR A 47 -14.51 -13.75 10.04
N PRO A 48 -15.26 -13.00 10.86
CA PRO A 48 -16.71 -12.94 10.75
C PRO A 48 -17.19 -12.43 9.40
N LYS A 49 -18.34 -12.92 8.95
CA LYS A 49 -18.91 -12.59 7.63
C LYS A 49 -19.07 -11.09 7.39
N TYR A 50 -19.48 -10.32 8.39
CA TYR A 50 -19.65 -8.87 8.24
C TYR A 50 -18.30 -8.16 8.03
N VAL A 51 -17.23 -8.63 8.67
CA VAL A 51 -15.86 -8.11 8.48
C VAL A 51 -15.40 -8.46 7.07
N LYS A 52 -15.61 -9.72 6.63
CA LYS A 52 -15.29 -10.14 5.25
C LYS A 52 -15.99 -9.27 4.21
N ALA A 53 -17.27 -8.93 4.42
CA ALA A 53 -18.01 -8.07 3.50
C ALA A 53 -17.37 -6.67 3.39
N ILE A 54 -16.99 -6.06 4.52
CA ILE A 54 -16.32 -4.75 4.57
C ILE A 54 -14.94 -4.84 3.89
N LEU A 55 -14.16 -5.87 4.19
CA LEU A 55 -12.84 -6.07 3.58
C LEU A 55 -12.93 -6.32 2.07
N ALA A 56 -13.92 -7.10 1.62
CA ALA A 56 -14.17 -7.33 0.20
C ALA A 56 -14.57 -6.03 -0.51
N GLY A 57 -15.40 -5.19 0.10
CA GLY A 57 -15.74 -3.87 -0.44
C GLY A 57 -14.54 -2.95 -0.53
N ALA A 58 -13.77 -2.83 0.55
CA ALA A 58 -12.57 -1.98 0.60
C ALA A 58 -11.48 -2.44 -0.38
N LEU A 59 -11.18 -3.75 -0.44
CA LEU A 59 -10.20 -4.29 -1.37
C LEU A 59 -10.71 -4.28 -2.82
N GLY A 60 -12.01 -4.49 -3.03
CA GLY A 60 -12.65 -4.38 -4.33
C GLY A 60 -12.56 -2.96 -4.89
N TYR A 61 -12.78 -1.95 -4.05
CA TYR A 61 -12.58 -0.54 -4.42
C TYR A 61 -11.15 -0.26 -4.91
N LEU A 62 -10.13 -0.85 -4.29
CA LEU A 62 -8.73 -0.67 -4.69
C LEU A 62 -8.35 -1.33 -6.03
N ILE A 63 -9.08 -2.37 -6.46
CA ILE A 63 -8.75 -3.19 -7.63
C ILE A 63 -9.65 -2.87 -8.84
N LEU A 64 -10.83 -2.28 -8.60
CA LEU A 64 -11.76 -1.87 -9.66
C LEU A 64 -11.03 -0.97 -10.69
N PRO A 65 -11.15 -1.25 -11.99
CA PRO A 65 -10.52 -0.43 -13.03
C PRO A 65 -11.23 0.93 -13.10
N ILE A 66 -10.62 1.96 -12.53
CA ILE A 66 -10.78 3.39 -12.87
C ILE A 66 -12.03 4.16 -12.35
N ASP A 67 -13.22 3.60 -12.11
CA ASP A 67 -14.43 4.42 -12.41
C ASP A 67 -15.33 4.94 -11.24
N VAL A 68 -14.92 6.00 -10.51
CA VAL A 68 -15.89 6.98 -9.92
C VAL A 68 -15.40 8.44 -9.97
N ILE A 69 -14.09 8.71 -10.03
CA ILE A 69 -13.58 10.08 -10.19
C ILE A 69 -12.83 10.16 -11.52
N PRO A 70 -13.38 10.86 -12.53
CA PRO A 70 -12.65 11.17 -13.75
C PRO A 70 -11.28 11.77 -13.41
N ASP A 71 -10.27 11.50 -14.25
CA ASP A 71 -8.87 11.92 -14.14
C ASP A 71 -8.63 13.47 -14.11
N THR A 72 -9.58 14.27 -13.63
CA THR A 72 -9.55 15.73 -13.58
C THR A 72 -8.97 16.30 -12.28
N ILE A 73 -8.64 15.49 -11.27
CA ILE A 73 -7.99 15.98 -10.04
C ILE A 73 -6.60 15.36 -9.91
N ALA A 74 -5.67 15.91 -10.70
CA ALA A 74 -4.25 15.64 -10.59
C ALA A 74 -3.75 15.80 -9.13
N GLY A 75 -3.62 14.68 -8.41
CA GLY A 75 -2.87 14.62 -7.14
C GLY A 75 -3.61 14.15 -5.87
N LEU A 76 -4.94 13.93 -5.89
CA LEU A 76 -5.73 13.68 -4.66
C LEU A 76 -6.24 12.24 -4.43
N GLY A 77 -6.23 11.36 -5.44
CA GLY A 77 -6.87 10.03 -5.33
C GLY A 77 -6.32 9.09 -4.25
N TRP A 78 -5.09 9.30 -3.75
CA TRP A 78 -4.50 8.42 -2.75
C TRP A 78 -5.04 8.63 -1.32
N VAL A 79 -5.64 9.78 -1.04
CA VAL A 79 -6.16 10.09 0.30
C VAL A 79 -7.39 9.23 0.61
N ASP A 80 -8.28 9.09 -0.37
CA ASP A 80 -9.51 8.29 -0.23
C ASP A 80 -9.18 6.80 -0.05
N ASP A 81 -8.20 6.28 -0.82
CA ASP A 81 -7.70 4.91 -0.65
C ASP A 81 -7.14 4.67 0.75
N VAL A 82 -6.32 5.60 1.28
CA VAL A 82 -5.77 5.49 2.65
C VAL A 82 -6.88 5.54 3.69
N ALA A 83 -7.90 6.38 3.50
CA ALA A 83 -9.05 6.48 4.40
C ALA A 83 -9.86 5.17 4.42
N ILE A 84 -10.17 4.62 3.25
CA ILE A 84 -10.90 3.36 3.09
C ILE A 84 -10.12 2.20 3.72
N LEU A 85 -8.81 2.11 3.46
CA LEU A 85 -7.95 1.10 4.07
C LEU A 85 -7.86 1.27 5.59
N GLY A 86 -7.79 2.51 6.07
CA GLY A 86 -7.78 2.81 7.50
C GLY A 86 -9.05 2.36 8.22
N ILE A 87 -10.22 2.60 7.61
CA ILE A 87 -11.52 2.11 8.12
C ILE A 87 -11.55 0.58 8.13
N ALA A 88 -11.14 -0.04 7.02
CA ALA A 88 -11.07 -1.50 6.90
C ALA A 88 -10.15 -2.12 7.97
N PHE A 89 -8.98 -1.52 8.22
CA PHE A 89 -8.09 -1.90 9.31
C PHE A 89 -8.76 -1.79 10.67
N LYS A 90 -9.41 -0.66 10.96
CA LYS A 90 -10.07 -0.44 12.25
C LYS A 90 -11.14 -1.51 12.53
N VAL A 91 -11.91 -1.88 11.51
CA VAL A 91 -12.92 -2.93 11.59
C VAL A 91 -12.28 -4.31 11.78
N ALA A 92 -11.24 -4.61 11.01
CA ALA A 92 -10.57 -5.91 11.03
C ALA A 92 -9.55 -6.09 12.16
N ASN A 93 -9.17 -5.03 12.89
CA ASN A 93 -8.04 -5.04 13.82
C ASN A 93 -8.07 -6.19 14.84
N ARG A 94 -9.27 -6.55 15.32
CA ARG A 94 -9.46 -7.66 16.27
C ARG A 94 -9.36 -9.06 15.66
N TYR A 95 -9.36 -9.16 14.34
CA TYR A 95 -9.31 -10.40 13.55
C TYR A 95 -8.01 -10.53 12.75
N ILE A 96 -7.18 -9.49 12.72
CA ILE A 96 -5.84 -9.56 12.16
C ILE A 96 -4.97 -10.37 13.12
N LYS A 97 -4.61 -11.58 12.70
CA LYS A 97 -3.66 -12.46 13.38
C LYS A 97 -2.23 -12.09 12.98
N THR A 98 -1.27 -12.38 13.86
CA THR A 98 0.17 -12.24 13.58
C THR A 98 0.60 -13.01 12.33
N THR A 99 -0.02 -14.16 12.07
CA THR A 99 0.21 -14.96 10.86
C THR A 99 -0.13 -14.22 9.57
N HIS A 100 -1.09 -13.29 9.57
CA HIS A 100 -1.40 -12.46 8.40
C HIS A 100 -0.28 -11.44 8.15
N GLU A 101 0.22 -10.80 9.20
CA GLU A 101 1.30 -9.82 9.10
C GLU A 101 2.62 -10.48 8.67
N GLU A 102 2.93 -11.65 9.23
CA GLU A 102 4.12 -12.41 8.85
C GLU A 102 4.08 -12.86 7.39
N GLN A 103 2.94 -13.36 6.92
CA GLN A 103 2.75 -13.73 5.52
C GLN A 103 2.85 -12.51 4.59
N ALA A 104 2.23 -11.39 4.96
CA ALA A 104 2.33 -10.15 4.20
C ALA A 104 3.78 -9.65 4.11
N LYS A 105 4.55 -9.74 5.21
CA LYS A 105 5.96 -9.38 5.24
C LYS A 105 6.85 -10.31 4.43
N LYS A 106 6.54 -11.61 4.38
CA LYS A 106 7.24 -12.56 3.49
C LYS A 106 7.01 -12.23 2.02
N LEU A 107 5.80 -11.82 1.67
CA LEU A 107 5.44 -11.44 0.30
C LEU A 107 6.00 -10.06 -0.09
N PHE A 108 5.94 -9.10 0.83
CA PHE A 108 6.42 -7.73 0.67
C PHE A 108 7.31 -7.34 1.87
N PRO A 109 8.63 -7.59 1.81
CA PRO A 109 9.56 -7.30 2.90
C PRO A 109 9.93 -5.81 3.00
N PHE A 110 8.98 -4.91 2.72
CA PHE A 110 9.16 -3.48 2.69
C PHE A 110 8.15 -2.79 3.60
N GLY A 111 8.64 -2.00 4.55
CA GLY A 111 7.80 -1.37 5.57
C GLY A 111 7.84 -2.15 6.89
N ARG A 112 8.06 -1.42 7.98
CA ARG A 112 7.78 -1.82 9.37
C ARG A 112 6.74 -0.86 9.89
#